data_AF-A0A2E7CB40-F1
#
_entry.id   AF-A0A2E7CB40-F1
#
_cell.length_a   1.000
_cell.length_b   1.000
_cell.length_c   1.000
_cell.angle_alpha   90.00
_cell.angle_beta   90.00
_cell.angle_gamma   90.00
#
_symmetry.space_group_name_H-M   'P 1'
#
loop_
_entity.id
_entity.type
_entity.pdbx_description
1 polymer ?
#
loop_
_entity_poly.entity_id
_entity_poly.type
_entity_poly.pdbx_seq_one_letter_code
_entity_poly.pdbx_strand_id
1 'polypeptide(L)'
;RRTYKYHSYRPDINGRFVISNDRFDAHTGSDYTRAHFNIPMPYKLHGREIFVFGDISGGRYLDTHKLAWDDKSSSYKGSILLKQGYYDFLYLVKDEGESYKKIGDTADLEGNHFSTDNLYSIIIYFSDFEGYDRVVGFLQWNSRQQQ
;
A
#
# COMPACT_ATOMS: atom_id res chain seq x y z
N ARG A 1 -2.61 -14.15 9.07
CA ARG A 1 -1.78 -13.64 7.96
C ARG A 1 -2.37 -14.12 6.64
N ARG A 2 -2.38 -13.29 5.60
CA ARG A 2 -2.90 -13.67 4.27
C ARG A 2 -1.90 -14.54 3.50
N THR A 3 -0.63 -14.51 3.89
CA THR A 3 0.45 -15.40 3.41
C THR A 3 0.08 -16.88 3.37
N TYR A 4 -0.61 -17.39 4.41
CA TYR A 4 -0.93 -18.82 4.53
C TYR A 4 -2.33 -19.19 4.01
N LYS A 5 -3.06 -18.24 3.42
CA LYS A 5 -4.40 -18.49 2.89
C LYS A 5 -4.32 -18.78 1.39
N TYR A 6 -5.19 -19.65 0.91
CA TYR A 6 -5.38 -19.82 -0.53
C TYR A 6 -5.87 -18.51 -1.14
N HIS A 7 -5.31 -18.13 -2.30
CA HIS A 7 -5.66 -16.87 -2.95
C HIS A 7 -7.16 -16.84 -3.31
N SER A 8 -7.87 -15.82 -2.83
CA SER A 8 -9.26 -15.54 -3.18
C SER A 8 -9.31 -14.21 -3.91
N TYR A 9 -9.84 -14.18 -5.14
CA TYR A 9 -9.97 -12.94 -5.89
C TYR A 9 -10.84 -11.92 -5.13
N ARG A 10 -10.32 -10.70 -5.03
CA ARG A 10 -11.02 -9.53 -4.51
C ARG A 10 -10.71 -8.38 -5.45
N PRO A 11 -11.72 -7.75 -6.09
CA PRO A 11 -11.49 -6.56 -6.88
C PRO A 11 -10.86 -5.48 -6.02
N ASP A 12 -9.82 -4.84 -6.53
CA ASP A 12 -9.13 -3.72 -5.91
C ASP A 12 -8.83 -2.65 -6.98
N ILE A 13 -8.38 -1.48 -6.55
CA ILE A 13 -7.96 -0.35 -7.38
C ILE A 13 -6.43 -0.19 -7.37
N ASN A 14 -5.69 -1.30 -7.14
CA ASN A 14 -4.23 -1.36 -7.14
C ASN A 14 -3.55 -0.39 -6.15
N GLY A 15 -4.05 -0.34 -4.91
CA GLY A 15 -3.45 0.48 -3.84
C GLY A 15 -3.78 1.98 -3.90
N ARG A 16 -4.70 2.37 -4.80
CA ARG A 16 -5.22 3.74 -4.92
C ARG A 16 -6.26 4.05 -3.84
N PHE A 17 -6.69 5.30 -3.79
CA PHE A 17 -7.87 5.70 -3.01
C PHE A 17 -8.78 6.62 -3.82
N VAL A 18 -10.05 6.66 -3.42
CA VAL A 18 -11.08 7.55 -3.99
C VAL A 18 -11.75 8.29 -2.85
N ILE A 19 -11.60 9.61 -2.81
CA ILE A 19 -12.33 10.46 -1.87
C ILE A 19 -13.78 10.51 -2.31
N SER A 20 -14.69 10.19 -1.40
CA SER A 20 -16.12 10.15 -1.69
C SER A 20 -16.91 10.44 -0.41
N ASN A 21 -18.06 11.09 -0.57
CA ASN A 21 -19.07 11.26 0.45
C ASN A 21 -20.46 11.32 -0.23
N ASP A 22 -21.51 11.09 0.55
CA ASP A 22 -22.87 10.94 0.00
C ASP A 22 -23.64 12.27 -0.18
N ARG A 23 -23.13 13.40 0.30
CA ARG A 23 -23.94 14.62 0.50
C ARG A 23 -23.44 15.87 -0.20
N PHE A 24 -22.13 16.01 -0.39
CA PHE A 24 -21.48 17.22 -0.85
C PHE A 24 -20.42 16.89 -1.89
N ASP A 25 -19.82 17.93 -2.48
CA ASP A 25 -18.62 17.76 -3.29
C ASP A 25 -17.55 16.98 -2.50
N ALA A 26 -17.00 15.92 -3.10
CA ALA A 26 -16.08 15.01 -2.43
C ALA A 26 -14.77 15.71 -2.00
N HIS A 27 -14.30 16.67 -2.78
CA HIS A 27 -13.02 17.32 -2.52
C HIS A 27 -13.14 18.43 -1.47
N THR A 28 -14.27 19.12 -1.36
CA THR A 28 -14.45 20.19 -0.37
C THR A 28 -15.31 19.81 0.82
N GLY A 29 -16.25 18.88 0.66
CA GLY A 29 -17.27 18.54 1.66
C GLY A 29 -17.04 17.24 2.43
N SER A 30 -15.99 16.47 2.11
CA SER A 30 -15.64 15.27 2.88
C SER A 30 -14.87 15.61 4.16
N ASP A 31 -15.29 15.02 5.27
CA ASP A 31 -14.65 15.16 6.57
C ASP A 31 -13.45 14.22 6.73
N TYR A 32 -12.63 14.51 7.74
CA TYR A 32 -11.56 13.61 8.19
C TYR A 32 -12.02 12.76 9.37
N THR A 33 -11.73 11.47 9.30
CA THR A 33 -11.94 10.50 10.38
C THR A 33 -10.64 9.80 10.74
N ARG A 34 -10.55 9.36 12.00
CA ARG A 34 -9.38 8.62 12.46
C ARG A 34 -9.64 7.11 12.30
N ALA A 35 -9.00 6.53 11.29
CA ALA A 35 -9.07 5.10 11.04
C ALA A 35 -8.10 4.36 11.96
N HIS A 36 -8.59 3.33 12.63
CA HIS A 36 -7.80 2.48 13.53
C HIS A 36 -7.48 1.16 12.84
N PHE A 37 -6.19 0.91 12.62
CA PHE A 37 -5.67 -0.32 12.05
C PHE A 37 -5.28 -1.27 13.17
N ASN A 38 -5.62 -2.54 13.01
CA ASN A 38 -5.32 -3.58 13.99
C ASN A 38 -4.97 -4.89 13.28
N ILE A 39 -3.78 -5.43 13.57
CA ILE A 39 -3.31 -6.72 13.08
C ILE A 39 -3.03 -7.62 14.29
N PRO A 40 -3.97 -8.51 14.66
CA PRO A 40 -3.71 -9.54 15.66
C PRO A 40 -2.58 -10.47 15.20
N MET A 41 -1.57 -10.67 16.07
CA MET A 41 -0.45 -11.57 15.79
C MET A 41 -0.06 -12.31 17.08
N PRO A 42 0.33 -13.60 17.02
CA PRO A 42 0.70 -14.33 18.24
C PRO A 42 1.96 -13.81 18.94
N TYR A 43 2.85 -13.10 18.22
CA TYR A 43 4.11 -12.60 18.76
C TYR A 43 4.56 -11.34 18.01
N LYS A 44 5.40 -10.52 18.66
CA LYS A 44 6.07 -9.38 18.03
C LYS A 44 7.12 -9.86 17.02
N LEU A 45 7.17 -9.24 15.86
CA LEU A 45 8.29 -9.35 14.92
C LEU A 45 9.44 -8.48 15.42
N HIS A 46 10.52 -9.11 15.89
CA HIS A 46 11.72 -8.43 16.37
C HIS A 46 12.57 -7.92 15.20
N GLY A 47 13.12 -6.71 15.33
CA GLY A 47 13.91 -6.08 14.27
C GLY A 47 13.13 -5.76 13.00
N ARG A 48 11.79 -5.76 13.08
CA ARG A 48 10.90 -5.50 11.94
C ARG A 48 9.94 -4.38 12.26
N GLU A 49 9.68 -3.56 11.26
CA GLU A 49 8.71 -2.46 11.29
C GLU A 49 7.60 -2.73 10.29
N ILE A 50 6.35 -2.46 10.67
CA ILE A 50 5.17 -2.71 9.84
C ILE A 50 4.54 -1.37 9.48
N PHE A 51 4.25 -1.17 8.20
CA PHE A 51 3.65 0.05 7.67
C PHE A 51 2.36 -0.23 6.92
N VAL A 52 1.39 0.66 7.05
CA VAL A 52 0.26 0.78 6.13
C VAL A 52 0.75 1.50 4.86
N PHE A 53 0.74 0.82 3.73
CA PHE A 53 1.37 1.28 2.50
C PHE A 53 0.37 1.32 1.32
N GLY A 54 0.64 2.21 0.36
CA GLY A 54 -0.17 2.48 -0.83
C GLY A 54 -0.20 3.98 -1.14
N ASP A 55 -1.12 4.41 -2.00
CA ASP A 55 -1.32 5.84 -2.28
C ASP A 55 -1.78 6.62 -1.05
N ILE A 56 -2.39 5.93 -0.07
CA ILE A 56 -2.69 6.46 1.27
C ILE A 56 -1.45 7.11 1.93
N SER A 57 -0.26 6.56 1.66
CA SER A 57 1.04 7.05 2.16
C SER A 57 1.82 7.87 1.11
N GLY A 58 1.29 7.99 -0.11
CA GLY A 58 1.99 8.50 -1.28
C GLY A 58 3.19 7.64 -1.68
N GLY A 59 3.11 6.32 -1.51
CA GLY A 59 4.19 5.37 -1.82
C GLY A 59 5.45 5.53 -0.94
N ARG A 60 5.29 5.99 0.31
CA ARG A 60 6.41 6.27 1.23
C ARG A 60 6.23 5.58 2.57
N TYR A 61 7.33 5.21 3.20
CA TYR A 61 7.34 4.73 4.58
C TYR A 61 7.28 5.92 5.53
N LEU A 62 6.08 6.26 6.00
CA LEU A 62 5.84 7.37 6.91
C LEU A 62 5.67 6.86 8.34
N ASP A 63 6.24 7.56 9.31
CA ASP A 63 6.04 7.23 10.74
C ASP A 63 4.58 7.30 11.16
N THR A 64 3.79 8.19 10.55
CA THR A 64 2.35 8.30 10.77
C THR A 64 1.57 7.06 10.32
N HIS A 65 2.17 6.22 9.47
CA HIS A 65 1.59 4.99 8.94
C HIS A 65 2.24 3.73 9.52
N LYS A 66 3.21 3.90 10.44
CA LYS A 66 3.87 2.80 11.14
C LYS A 66 2.95 2.23 12.22
N LEU A 67 2.87 0.91 12.31
CA LEU A 67 2.12 0.22 13.36
C LEU A 67 3.02 -0.11 14.55
N ALA A 68 2.51 0.14 15.76
CA ALA A 68 3.17 -0.18 17.00
C ALA A 68 2.62 -1.49 17.57
N TRP A 69 3.51 -2.31 18.11
CA TRP A 69 3.13 -3.53 18.83
C TRP A 69 2.49 -3.18 20.19
N ASP A 70 1.36 -3.80 20.50
CA ASP A 70 0.69 -3.74 21.80
C ASP A 70 0.70 -5.13 22.45
N ASP A 71 1.53 -5.28 23.49
CA ASP A 71 1.68 -6.52 24.25
C ASP A 71 0.39 -6.95 24.96
N LYS A 72 -0.49 -6.02 25.33
CA LYS A 72 -1.72 -6.35 26.07
C LYS A 72 -2.75 -7.05 25.21
N SER A 73 -2.83 -6.70 23.94
CA SER A 73 -3.77 -7.29 22.98
C SER A 73 -3.14 -8.23 21.98
N SER A 74 -1.83 -8.47 22.07
CA SER A 74 -1.04 -9.24 21.11
C SER A 74 -1.35 -8.81 19.67
N SER A 75 -1.21 -7.52 19.40
CA SER A 75 -1.53 -6.99 18.07
C SER A 75 -0.72 -5.76 17.70
N TYR A 76 -0.53 -5.55 16.41
CA TYR A 76 0.00 -4.30 15.87
C TYR A 76 -1.15 -3.31 15.65
N LYS A 77 -1.00 -2.10 16.17
CA LYS A 77 -2.00 -1.04 16.10
C LYS A 77 -1.43 0.24 15.52
N GLY A 78 -2.27 0.97 14.80
CA GLY A 78 -1.97 2.30 14.30
C GLY A 78 -3.25 3.10 14.13
N SER A 79 -3.12 4.42 14.12
CA SER A 79 -4.25 5.31 13.86
C SER A 79 -3.83 6.36 12.85
N ILE A 80 -4.56 6.43 11.74
CA ILE A 80 -4.25 7.33 10.63
C ILE A 80 -5.45 8.25 10.42
N LEU A 81 -5.20 9.55 10.29
CA LEU A 81 -6.23 10.52 9.94
C LEU A 81 -6.46 10.47 8.43
N LEU A 82 -7.65 10.04 8.02
CA LEU A 82 -8.01 9.85 6.62
C LEU A 82 -9.23 10.69 6.29
N LYS A 83 -9.28 11.20 5.06
CA LYS A 83 -10.48 11.85 4.54
C LYS A 83 -11.51 10.78 4.21
N GLN A 84 -12.80 11.09 4.23
CA GLN A 84 -13.83 10.11 3.88
C GLN A 84 -13.66 9.63 2.43
N GLY A 85 -13.72 8.31 2.24
CA GLY A 85 -13.53 7.69 0.95
C GLY A 85 -13.24 6.21 1.03
N TYR A 86 -12.95 5.64 -0.13
CA TYR A 86 -12.51 4.27 -0.31
C TYR A 86 -10.98 4.24 -0.42
N TYR A 87 -10.33 3.39 0.37
CA TYR A 87 -8.86 3.28 0.40
C TYR A 87 -8.45 1.83 0.24
N ASP A 88 -7.64 1.56 -0.77
CA ASP A 88 -6.84 0.35 -0.80
C ASP A 88 -5.49 0.60 -0.16
N PHE A 89 -5.05 -0.40 0.59
CA PHE A 89 -3.78 -0.40 1.27
C PHE A 89 -3.31 -1.84 1.44
N LEU A 90 -2.03 -1.98 1.69
CA LEU A 90 -1.41 -3.25 2.03
C LEU A 90 -0.42 -3.04 3.18
N TYR A 91 -0.11 -4.09 3.91
CA TYR A 91 0.92 -4.03 4.93
C TYR A 91 2.29 -4.43 4.38
N LEU A 92 3.28 -3.55 4.49
CA LEU A 92 4.67 -3.86 4.20
C LEU A 92 5.47 -4.00 5.48
N VAL A 93 6.41 -4.96 5.47
CA VAL A 93 7.35 -5.19 6.56
C VAL A 93 8.75 -4.79 6.13
N LYS A 94 9.47 -4.06 6.98
CA LYS A 94 10.86 -3.66 6.75
C LYS A 94 11.75 -4.09 7.92
N ASP A 95 13.04 -4.27 7.65
CA ASP A 95 14.01 -4.37 8.73
C ASP A 95 14.19 -3.01 9.40
N GLU A 96 14.30 -3.02 10.72
CA GLU A 96 14.48 -1.82 11.54
C GLU A 96 15.80 -1.11 11.19
N GLY A 97 15.74 0.20 11.01
CA GLY A 97 16.92 1.01 10.64
C GLY A 97 17.28 0.99 9.16
N GLU A 98 16.51 0.31 8.31
CA GLU A 98 16.75 0.37 6.87
C GLU A 98 16.43 1.72 6.25
N SER A 99 17.19 2.06 5.20
CA SER A 99 16.93 3.25 4.40
C SER A 99 15.50 3.25 3.86
N TYR A 100 14.86 4.43 3.85
CA TYR A 100 13.55 4.64 3.25
C TYR A 100 13.48 4.22 1.77
N LYS A 101 14.62 4.15 1.06
CA LYS A 101 14.72 3.73 -0.34
C LYS A 101 14.59 2.21 -0.53
N LYS A 102 14.86 1.41 0.50
CA LYS A 102 14.71 -0.04 0.41
C LYS A 102 13.22 -0.42 0.46
N ILE A 103 12.81 -1.26 -0.49
CA ILE A 103 11.42 -1.72 -0.63
C ILE A 103 11.13 -2.74 0.48
N GLY A 104 9.98 -2.61 1.15
CA GLY A 104 9.52 -3.54 2.15
C GLY A 104 8.93 -4.82 1.55
N ASP A 105 8.79 -5.84 2.37
CA ASP A 105 8.34 -7.16 1.99
C ASP A 105 6.84 -7.34 2.26
N THR A 106 6.13 -7.92 1.29
CA THR A 106 4.73 -8.34 1.36
C THR A 106 4.58 -9.74 1.96
N ALA A 107 5.61 -10.59 1.87
CA ALA A 107 5.55 -12.02 2.20
C ALA A 107 5.17 -12.27 3.66
N ASP A 108 5.63 -11.44 4.59
CA ASP A 108 5.41 -11.64 6.03
C ASP A 108 3.94 -11.53 6.46
N LEU A 109 3.13 -10.71 5.76
CA LEU A 109 1.76 -10.37 6.16
C LEU A 109 0.72 -10.65 5.07
N GLU A 110 0.95 -10.11 3.88
CA GLU A 110 0.04 -10.20 2.73
C GLU A 110 0.24 -11.50 1.94
N GLY A 111 1.49 -11.91 1.76
CA GLY A 111 1.90 -13.03 0.93
C GLY A 111 2.16 -12.65 -0.52
N ASN A 112 2.74 -13.60 -1.26
CA ASN A 112 3.05 -13.46 -2.68
C ASN A 112 2.32 -14.56 -3.45
N HIS A 113 1.24 -14.20 -4.15
CA HIS A 113 0.39 -15.15 -4.88
C HIS A 113 0.46 -14.85 -6.37
N PHE A 114 0.75 -15.86 -7.21
CA PHE A 114 0.93 -15.64 -8.66
C PHE A 114 -0.36 -15.17 -9.37
N SER A 115 -1.52 -15.45 -8.79
CA SER A 115 -2.84 -15.14 -9.35
C SER A 115 -3.34 -13.74 -8.98
N THR A 116 -2.49 -12.91 -8.36
CA THR A 116 -2.81 -11.50 -8.07
C THR A 116 -2.91 -10.69 -9.35
N ASP A 117 -3.89 -9.80 -9.36
CA ASP A 117 -4.15 -8.83 -10.41
C ASP A 117 -3.31 -7.58 -10.12
N ASN A 118 -2.21 -7.40 -10.85
CA ASN A 118 -1.29 -6.27 -10.68
C ASN A 118 -1.20 -5.48 -11.99
N LEU A 119 -1.30 -4.15 -11.87
CA LEU A 119 -1.08 -3.22 -12.98
C LEU A 119 0.39 -2.80 -13.09
N TYR A 120 1.03 -3.15 -14.20
CA TYR A 120 2.38 -2.75 -14.56
C TYR A 120 2.34 -1.57 -15.51
N SER A 121 3.17 -0.55 -15.26
CA SER A 121 3.37 0.58 -16.17
C SER A 121 4.80 0.53 -16.72
N ILE A 122 4.92 0.56 -18.04
CA ILE A 122 6.18 0.54 -18.77
C ILE A 122 6.35 1.93 -19.39
N ILE A 123 7.44 2.60 -19.04
CA ILE A 123 7.81 3.92 -19.57
C ILE A 123 9.12 3.75 -20.34
N ILE A 124 9.10 4.10 -21.63
CA ILE A 124 10.26 3.99 -22.51
C ILE A 124 10.89 5.38 -22.63
N TYR A 125 12.13 5.49 -22.17
CA TYR A 125 12.92 6.71 -22.26
C TYR A 125 13.93 6.61 -23.39
N PHE A 126 14.13 7.72 -24.09
CA PHE A 126 15.16 7.92 -25.10
C PHE A 126 15.97 9.16 -24.74
N SER A 127 17.27 8.99 -24.55
CA SER A 127 18.19 10.07 -24.24
C SER A 127 19.01 10.40 -25.49
N ASP A 128 18.96 11.66 -25.94
CA ASP A 128 19.78 12.15 -27.05
C ASP A 128 20.85 13.15 -26.57
N PHE A 129 21.63 13.67 -27.52
CA PHE A 129 22.68 14.65 -27.23
C PHE A 129 22.16 16.01 -26.79
N GLU A 130 20.84 16.26 -26.81
CA GLU A 130 20.23 17.52 -26.36
C GLU A 130 20.15 17.62 -24.83
N GLY A 131 20.55 16.57 -24.10
CA GLY A 131 20.83 16.62 -22.67
C GLY A 131 19.63 16.37 -21.77
N TYR A 132 18.54 15.78 -22.29
CA TYR A 132 17.39 15.38 -21.50
C TYR A 132 16.78 14.05 -21.97
N ASP A 133 16.14 13.33 -21.04
CA ASP A 133 15.48 12.07 -21.32
C ASP A 133 14.05 12.31 -21.82
N ARG A 134 13.76 11.88 -23.04
CA ARG A 134 12.42 11.94 -23.65
C ARG A 134 11.64 10.68 -23.33
N VAL A 135 10.39 10.82 -22.89
CA VAL A 135 9.46 9.69 -22.85
C VAL A 135 8.95 9.46 -24.28
N VAL A 136 9.38 8.37 -24.90
CA VAL A 136 9.02 8.01 -26.28
C VAL A 136 7.96 6.91 -26.35
N GLY A 137 7.60 6.33 -25.21
CA GLY A 137 6.55 5.31 -25.14
C GLY A 137 6.00 5.15 -23.72
N PHE A 138 4.72 4.80 -23.66
CA PHE A 138 4.01 4.47 -22.43
C PHE A 138 3.07 3.31 -22.71
N LEU A 139 3.14 2.28 -21.88
CA LEU A 139 2.26 1.12 -21.92
C LEU A 139 1.83 0.74 -20.51
N GLN A 140 0.57 0.35 -20.36
CA GLN A 140 0.09 -0.28 -19.14
C GLN A 140 -0.41 -1.69 -19.46
N TRP A 141 -0.04 -2.63 -18.59
CA TRP A 141 -0.39 -4.03 -18.74
C TRP A 141 -0.80 -4.60 -17.40
N ASN A 142 -1.89 -5.36 -17.38
CA ASN A 142 -2.39 -6.04 -16.21
C ASN A 142 -2.03 -7.53 -16.28
N SER A 143 -1.49 -8.11 -15.19
CA SER A 143 -1.10 -9.53 -15.14
C SER A 143 -2.26 -10.48 -15.39
N ARG A 144 -3.48 -10.08 -15.04
CA ARG A 144 -4.70 -10.83 -15.32
C ARG A 144 -5.39 -10.20 -16.52
N GLN A 145 -4.99 -10.60 -17.72
CA GLN A 145 -5.78 -10.28 -18.90
C GLN A 145 -7.17 -10.91 -18.75
N GLN A 146 -8.22 -10.07 -18.81
CA GLN A 146 -9.57 -10.53 -19.04
C GLN A 146 -9.55 -11.31 -20.36
N GLN A 147 -9.86 -12.61 -20.31
CA GLN A 147 -10.36 -13.33 -21.48
C GLN A 147 -11.77 -12.81 -21.78
#